data_AF-A0A6A6HFT1-F1
#
_entry.id   AF-A0A6A6HFT1-F1
#
_cell.length_a   1.000
_cell.length_b   1.000
_cell.length_c   1.000
_cell.angle_alpha   90.00
_cell.angle_beta   90.00
_cell.angle_gamma   90.00
#
_symmetry.space_group_name_H-M   'P 1'
#
loop_
_entity.id
_entity.type
_entity.pdbx_description
1 polymer ?
#
loop_
_entity_poly.entity_id
_entity_poly.type
_entity_poly.pdbx_seq_one_letter_code
_entity_poly.pdbx_strand_id
1 'polypeptide(L)'
;MEKTGKSALPETSVIPSRPEDAVDEEGVILPTTDDSFEIFTKGPGVVDFRTVTWPRASIIFVKVLFATGVLSIPTAMYSLGAVGGALSVVGWGVINTRTAIIQGNFRNRHAKCHTIADMAEVVGGRLLKEVAGFLYIFANVLGTGSSVQAVSVGLNALSDHAACTAWWGFLATVVVIIAGSIRKFQKLGLLTWVGFASIFTAVLIVVIGVTTRSRPAAAPQTGPYELGYFVIAHPTFVEGITASTTIFVSSGGSGAFLPVISEMKKPQDYSKAVFAAMGLVQSAYLAFSLVVYRWCGQWVASPSLGSAGTTIKKVAYAIGLIGLIISACLYLHIASKYVFVRILRNSRHLQANTFVHWGTWLGCTIGLASLSFILAEAIPIFNYLIALTGAVCFSPLAISLPGWLWLHDHWDWHREDAWKKLFWGFHCFLVILGLFMLGGGTYGAVEQIITAYASGLIESPFSCADNSNSS
;
A
#
# COMPACT_ATOMS: atom_id res chain seq x y z
N MET A 1 -21.40 -60.72 14.04
CA MET A 1 -20.13 -60.48 13.33
C MET A 1 -20.31 -59.24 12.49
N GLU A 2 -19.37 -58.32 12.65
CA GLU A 2 -19.04 -57.18 11.78
C GLU A 2 -20.05 -56.03 11.64
N LYS A 3 -19.73 -54.91 12.31
CA LYS A 3 -20.24 -53.57 11.99
C LYS A 3 -19.05 -52.66 11.67
N THR A 4 -19.10 -52.14 10.46
CA THR A 4 -18.21 -51.21 9.76
C THR A 4 -18.09 -49.84 10.42
N GLY A 5 -16.88 -49.28 10.41
CA GLY A 5 -16.58 -47.90 10.81
C GLY A 5 -16.93 -46.87 9.73
N LYS A 6 -17.24 -45.65 10.18
CA LYS A 6 -17.11 -44.41 9.40
C LYS A 6 -16.55 -43.30 10.28
N SER A 7 -15.52 -42.67 9.75
CA SER A 7 -14.75 -41.52 10.19
C SER A 7 -15.62 -40.28 10.50
N ALA A 8 -15.39 -39.65 11.66
CA ALA A 8 -15.93 -38.34 12.01
C ALA A 8 -14.90 -37.23 11.73
N LEU A 9 -15.34 -36.17 11.04
CA LEU A 9 -14.60 -34.93 10.78
C LEU A 9 -14.52 -34.06 12.06
N PRO A 10 -13.51 -33.18 12.22
CA PRO A 10 -13.40 -32.33 13.40
C PRO A 10 -14.37 -31.13 13.34
N GLU A 11 -15.02 -30.86 14.47
CA GLU A 11 -15.93 -29.73 14.70
C GLU A 11 -15.27 -28.39 14.37
N THR A 12 -15.93 -27.62 13.50
CA THR A 12 -15.67 -26.19 13.32
C THR A 12 -16.01 -25.43 14.60
N SER A 13 -15.07 -24.65 15.12
CA SER A 13 -15.26 -23.76 16.27
C SER A 13 -16.43 -22.81 16.05
N VAL A 14 -17.54 -23.08 16.73
CA VAL A 14 -18.72 -22.20 16.77
C VAL A 14 -18.34 -20.94 17.52
N ILE A 15 -18.33 -19.81 16.80
CA ILE A 15 -18.27 -18.47 17.38
C ILE A 15 -19.54 -18.30 18.22
N PRO A 16 -19.46 -17.87 19.50
CA PRO A 16 -20.67 -17.66 20.28
C PRO A 16 -21.49 -16.53 19.64
N SER A 17 -22.72 -16.83 19.22
CA SER A 17 -23.70 -15.83 18.80
C SER A 17 -24.12 -14.99 20.03
N ARG A 18 -23.94 -13.66 19.95
CA ARG A 18 -24.45 -12.71 20.97
C ARG A 18 -25.97 -12.45 20.76
N PRO A 19 -26.70 -12.01 21.81
CA PRO A 19 -28.14 -11.83 21.79
C PRO A 19 -28.56 -10.77 20.77
N GLU A 20 -29.76 -10.96 20.22
CA GLU A 20 -30.46 -9.98 19.38
C GLU A 20 -30.58 -8.62 20.09
N ASP A 21 -30.57 -7.55 19.30
CA ASP A 21 -30.57 -6.16 19.75
C ASP A 21 -31.66 -5.90 20.81
N ALA A 22 -31.26 -5.43 22.00
CA ALA A 22 -32.22 -5.04 23.03
C ALA A 22 -32.87 -3.71 22.65
N VAL A 23 -34.19 -3.74 22.49
CA VAL A 23 -35.03 -2.59 22.16
C VAL A 23 -35.77 -2.18 23.44
N ASP A 24 -35.79 -0.90 23.79
CA ASP A 24 -36.60 -0.41 24.90
C ASP A 24 -38.10 -0.34 24.54
N GLU A 25 -38.96 -0.04 25.51
CA GLU A 25 -40.42 0.03 25.32
C GLU A 25 -40.87 1.09 24.30
N GLU A 26 -39.97 1.99 23.87
CA GLU A 26 -40.23 3.04 22.89
C GLU A 26 -39.68 2.70 21.49
N GLY A 27 -39.11 1.51 21.30
CA GLY A 27 -38.56 1.10 20.00
C GLY A 27 -37.15 1.62 19.73
N VAL A 28 -36.46 2.16 20.73
CA VAL A 28 -35.09 2.66 20.60
C VAL A 28 -34.11 1.51 20.82
N ILE A 29 -33.26 1.27 19.80
CA ILE A 29 -32.17 0.30 19.90
C ILE A 29 -31.17 0.85 20.93
N LEU A 30 -31.06 0.19 22.08
CA LEU A 30 -30.12 0.58 23.11
C LEU A 30 -28.69 0.36 22.59
N PRO A 31 -27.74 1.30 22.81
CA PRO A 31 -26.35 1.05 22.48
C PRO A 31 -25.89 -0.17 23.27
N THR A 32 -25.56 -1.25 22.56
CA THR A 32 -24.84 -2.36 23.20
C THR A 32 -23.55 -1.77 23.78
N THR A 33 -23.12 -2.28 24.93
CA THR A 33 -21.97 -1.75 25.69
C THR A 33 -20.67 -1.65 24.85
N ASP A 34 -20.59 -2.35 23.71
CA ASP A 34 -19.50 -2.30 22.73
C ASP A 34 -19.50 -1.08 21.78
N ASP A 35 -20.64 -0.45 21.49
CA ASP A 35 -20.68 0.71 20.58
C ASP A 35 -20.15 2.00 21.25
N SER A 36 -19.93 1.98 22.56
CA SER A 36 -19.42 3.13 23.34
C SER A 36 -17.97 3.50 23.03
N PHE A 37 -17.18 2.58 22.45
CA PHE A 37 -15.76 2.80 22.11
C PHE A 37 -15.52 3.10 20.63
N GLU A 38 -16.56 3.10 19.82
CA GLU A 38 -16.49 3.33 18.38
C GLU A 38 -16.64 4.82 18.06
N ILE A 39 -15.83 5.33 17.12
CA ILE A 39 -15.79 6.78 16.80
C ILE A 39 -17.14 7.27 16.24
N PHE A 40 -17.93 6.38 15.65
CA PHE A 40 -19.22 6.67 15.05
C PHE A 40 -20.32 5.86 15.75
N THR A 41 -21.06 6.52 16.64
CA THR A 41 -22.18 5.94 17.38
C THR A 41 -23.47 6.02 16.58
N LYS A 42 -24.35 5.01 16.69
CA LYS A 42 -25.73 5.08 16.18
C LYS A 42 -26.63 5.73 17.23
N GLY A 43 -27.49 6.67 16.84
CA GLY A 43 -28.46 7.29 17.73
C GLY A 43 -29.43 8.22 17.00
N PRO A 44 -30.62 8.51 17.57
CA PRO A 44 -31.58 9.45 16.99
C PRO A 44 -30.94 10.83 16.81
N GLY A 45 -31.02 11.39 15.60
CA GLY A 45 -30.46 12.73 15.29
C GLY A 45 -28.95 12.78 15.00
N VAL A 46 -28.24 11.65 15.04
CA VAL A 46 -26.81 11.55 14.71
C VAL A 46 -26.66 11.04 13.27
N VAL A 47 -25.82 11.71 12.47
CA VAL A 47 -25.53 11.28 11.08
C VAL A 47 -24.87 9.90 11.10
N ASP A 48 -25.46 8.92 10.41
CA ASP A 48 -24.88 7.57 10.30
C ASP A 48 -23.67 7.59 9.36
N PHE A 49 -22.48 7.37 9.93
CA PHE A 49 -21.24 7.26 9.18
C PHE A 49 -20.90 5.81 8.76
N ARG A 50 -21.55 4.79 9.34
CA ARG A 50 -21.32 3.36 9.04
C ARG A 50 -22.08 2.91 7.80
N THR A 51 -21.74 3.50 6.65
CA THR A 51 -22.49 3.31 5.40
C THR A 51 -21.85 2.31 4.44
N VAL A 52 -20.62 1.84 4.72
CA VAL A 52 -19.82 1.05 3.79
C VAL A 52 -20.18 -0.45 3.89
N THR A 53 -20.52 -1.08 2.77
CA THR A 53 -20.73 -2.53 2.68
C THR A 53 -19.41 -3.24 2.36
N TRP A 54 -19.28 -4.53 2.67
CA TRP A 54 -18.05 -5.29 2.38
C TRP A 54 -17.61 -5.26 0.90
N PRO A 55 -18.50 -5.25 -0.12
CA PRO A 55 -18.06 -5.11 -1.51
C PRO A 55 -17.48 -3.72 -1.80
N ARG A 56 -18.08 -2.66 -1.22
CA ARG A 56 -17.55 -1.30 -1.35
C ARG A 56 -16.19 -1.16 -0.64
N ALA A 57 -16.04 -1.76 0.54
CA ALA A 57 -14.76 -1.84 1.23
C ALA A 57 -13.70 -2.57 0.39
N SER A 58 -14.08 -3.67 -0.27
CA SER A 58 -13.18 -4.41 -1.17
C SER A 58 -12.63 -3.50 -2.28
N ILE A 59 -13.47 -2.70 -2.91
CA ILE A 59 -13.06 -1.75 -3.96
C ILE A 59 -12.09 -0.69 -3.40
N ILE A 60 -12.39 -0.16 -2.21
CA ILE A 60 -11.51 0.80 -1.55
C ILE A 60 -10.13 0.16 -1.27
N PHE A 61 -10.11 -1.07 -0.75
CA PHE A 61 -8.87 -1.82 -0.51
C PHE A 61 -8.12 -2.10 -1.80
N VAL A 62 -8.81 -2.51 -2.86
CA VAL A 62 -8.19 -2.69 -4.19
C VAL A 62 -7.55 -1.39 -4.64
N LYS A 63 -8.19 -0.22 -4.51
CA LYS A 63 -7.55 1.04 -4.92
C LYS A 63 -6.34 1.39 -4.04
N VAL A 64 -6.42 1.17 -2.74
CA VAL A 64 -5.33 1.43 -1.79
C VAL A 64 -4.11 0.57 -2.15
N LEU A 65 -4.31 -0.69 -2.50
CA LEU A 65 -3.24 -1.60 -2.88
C LEU A 65 -2.77 -1.37 -4.32
N PHE A 66 -3.70 -1.31 -5.28
CA PHE A 66 -3.48 -1.11 -6.71
C PHE A 66 -3.16 0.37 -7.03
N ALA A 67 -2.04 0.82 -6.50
CA ALA A 67 -1.47 2.15 -6.66
C ALA A 67 -0.15 2.06 -7.44
N THR A 68 0.95 2.47 -6.82
CA THR A 68 2.29 2.51 -7.43
C THR A 68 2.96 1.12 -7.49
N GLY A 69 2.56 0.17 -6.66
CA GLY A 69 3.16 -1.16 -6.56
C GLY A 69 3.21 -1.93 -7.89
N VAL A 70 2.07 -2.01 -8.59
CA VAL A 70 1.95 -2.71 -9.90
C VAL A 70 2.91 -2.16 -10.97
N LEU A 71 3.36 -0.92 -10.81
CA LEU A 71 4.27 -0.27 -11.74
C LEU A 71 5.74 -0.62 -11.49
N SER A 72 6.05 -1.16 -10.31
CA SER A 72 7.41 -1.46 -9.86
C SER A 72 7.77 -2.95 -9.94
N ILE A 73 6.77 -3.83 -9.76
CA ILE A 73 6.97 -5.28 -9.75
C ILE A 73 7.59 -5.81 -11.06
N PRO A 74 7.21 -5.34 -12.28
CA PRO A 74 7.82 -5.84 -13.50
C PRO A 74 9.34 -5.64 -13.57
N THR A 75 9.87 -4.54 -13.02
CA THR A 75 11.32 -4.31 -12.96
C THR A 75 11.98 -5.26 -11.95
N ALA A 76 11.32 -5.54 -10.82
CA ALA A 76 11.82 -6.48 -9.82
C ALA A 76 11.94 -7.92 -10.34
N MET A 77 11.15 -8.29 -11.36
CA MET A 77 11.24 -9.60 -12.03
C MET A 77 12.57 -9.77 -12.77
N TYR A 78 13.21 -8.69 -13.23
CA TYR A 78 14.53 -8.79 -13.84
C TYR A 78 15.59 -9.26 -12.83
N SER A 79 15.60 -8.68 -11.63
CA SER A 79 16.54 -9.07 -10.58
C SER A 79 16.30 -10.49 -10.08
N LEU A 80 15.03 -10.88 -9.88
CA LEU A 80 14.69 -12.17 -9.26
C LEU A 80 14.48 -13.32 -10.27
N GLY A 81 14.39 -12.99 -11.56
CA GLY A 81 13.94 -13.90 -12.61
C GLY A 81 12.43 -14.18 -12.53
N ALA A 82 11.91 -14.84 -13.56
CA ALA A 82 10.47 -15.11 -13.67
C ALA A 82 9.95 -16.00 -12.53
N VAL A 83 10.68 -17.07 -12.18
CA VAL A 83 10.29 -18.00 -11.11
C VAL A 83 10.46 -17.36 -9.73
N GLY A 84 11.63 -16.78 -9.45
CA GLY A 84 11.92 -16.16 -8.16
C GLY A 84 11.00 -14.97 -7.89
N GLY A 85 10.77 -14.13 -8.90
CA GLY A 85 9.84 -13.01 -8.80
C GLY A 85 8.38 -13.44 -8.64
N ALA A 86 7.92 -14.47 -9.35
CA ALA A 86 6.57 -15.03 -9.17
C ALA A 86 6.35 -15.58 -7.76
N LEU A 87 7.32 -16.36 -7.25
CA LEU A 87 7.28 -16.88 -5.88
C LEU A 87 7.29 -15.75 -4.85
N SER A 88 8.06 -14.69 -5.10
CA SER A 88 8.08 -13.49 -4.26
C SER A 88 6.72 -12.79 -4.24
N VAL A 89 6.08 -12.58 -5.40
CA VAL A 89 4.74 -11.97 -5.49
C VAL A 89 3.71 -12.80 -4.73
N VAL A 90 3.69 -14.12 -4.92
CA VAL A 90 2.73 -15.00 -4.23
C VAL A 90 3.02 -15.06 -2.72
N GLY A 91 4.29 -15.28 -2.34
CA GLY A 91 4.72 -15.41 -0.95
C GLY A 91 4.43 -14.16 -0.13
N TRP A 92 4.85 -12.99 -0.62
CA TRP A 92 4.54 -11.72 0.04
C TRP A 92 3.04 -11.42 0.02
N GLY A 93 2.34 -11.79 -1.05
CA GLY A 93 0.87 -11.68 -1.12
C GLY A 93 0.17 -12.45 0.00
N VAL A 94 0.57 -13.70 0.24
CA VAL A 94 0.02 -14.53 1.31
C VAL A 94 0.35 -13.93 2.68
N ILE A 95 1.59 -13.51 2.90
CA ILE A 95 2.01 -12.88 4.16
C ILE A 95 1.21 -11.59 4.41
N ASN A 96 1.15 -10.68 3.44
CA ASN A 96 0.43 -9.41 3.55
C ASN A 96 -1.09 -9.62 3.75
N THR A 97 -1.67 -10.63 3.10
CA THR A 97 -3.07 -11.01 3.35
C THR A 97 -3.24 -11.48 4.78
N ARG A 98 -2.34 -12.32 5.29
CA ARG A 98 -2.39 -12.82 6.66
C ARG A 98 -2.22 -11.69 7.67
N THR A 99 -1.28 -10.77 7.47
CA THR A 99 -1.06 -9.65 8.39
C THR A 99 -2.21 -8.65 8.38
N ALA A 100 -2.85 -8.42 7.22
CA ALA A 100 -4.08 -7.64 7.14
C ALA A 100 -5.24 -8.26 7.95
N ILE A 101 -5.41 -9.58 7.89
CA ILE A 101 -6.40 -10.31 8.71
C ILE A 101 -6.03 -10.22 10.20
N ILE A 102 -4.76 -10.30 10.57
CA ILE A 102 -4.36 -10.15 11.98
C ILE A 102 -4.73 -8.75 12.48
N GLN A 103 -4.40 -7.70 11.73
CA GLN A 103 -4.72 -6.31 12.13
C GLN A 103 -6.23 -6.10 12.30
N GLY A 104 -7.05 -6.56 11.36
CA GLY A 104 -8.50 -6.43 11.47
C GLY A 104 -9.11 -7.24 12.63
N ASN A 105 -8.62 -8.46 12.86
CA ASN A 105 -9.05 -9.27 14.01
C ASN A 105 -8.60 -8.68 15.34
N PHE A 106 -7.42 -8.05 15.39
CA PHE A 106 -6.94 -7.35 16.57
C PHE A 106 -7.82 -6.12 16.87
N ARG A 107 -8.12 -5.29 15.86
CA ARG A 107 -9.08 -4.19 15.97
C ARG A 107 -10.41 -4.65 16.56
N ASN A 108 -10.98 -5.71 16.00
CA ASN A 108 -12.30 -6.19 16.41
C ASN A 108 -12.32 -6.79 17.82
N ARG A 109 -11.18 -7.24 18.36
CA ARG A 109 -11.05 -7.69 19.75
C ARG A 109 -10.71 -6.57 20.73
N HIS A 110 -10.06 -5.51 20.24
CA HIS A 110 -9.62 -4.36 21.03
C HIS A 110 -10.31 -3.08 20.54
N ALA A 111 -11.54 -2.84 21.00
CA ALA A 111 -12.44 -1.78 20.50
C ALA A 111 -11.87 -0.35 20.54
N LYS A 112 -10.81 -0.08 21.32
CA LYS A 112 -10.12 1.22 21.38
C LYS A 112 -9.11 1.44 20.24
N CYS A 113 -8.81 0.42 19.43
CA CYS A 113 -7.80 0.48 18.38
C CYS A 113 -8.36 1.02 17.06
N HIS A 114 -8.24 2.33 16.83
CA HIS A 114 -8.73 2.96 15.59
C HIS A 114 -7.63 3.17 14.54
N THR A 115 -6.37 3.13 14.97
CA THR A 115 -5.19 3.29 14.12
C THR A 115 -4.14 2.21 14.40
N ILE A 116 -3.18 2.04 13.49
CA ILE A 116 -2.01 1.17 13.74
C ILE A 116 -1.28 1.59 15.02
N ALA A 117 -1.14 2.90 15.24
CA ALA A 117 -0.47 3.43 16.42
C ALA A 117 -1.18 3.03 17.71
N ASP A 118 -2.50 2.98 17.72
CA ASP A 118 -3.27 2.53 18.89
C ASP A 118 -3.07 1.02 19.14
N MET A 119 -2.97 0.20 18.08
CA MET A 119 -2.63 -1.23 18.23
C MET A 119 -1.23 -1.43 18.82
N ALA A 120 -0.26 -0.62 18.36
CA ALA A 120 1.08 -0.56 18.91
C ALA A 120 1.10 -0.14 20.39
N GLU A 121 0.21 0.78 20.80
CA GLU A 121 0.07 1.16 22.21
C GLU A 121 -0.34 -0.02 23.09
N VAL A 122 -1.26 -0.85 22.62
CA VAL A 122 -1.74 -2.00 23.40
C VAL A 122 -0.62 -2.99 23.69
N VAL A 123 0.23 -3.29 22.71
CA VAL A 123 1.25 -4.35 22.84
C VAL A 123 2.60 -3.87 23.36
N GLY A 124 2.94 -2.60 23.17
CA GLY A 124 4.27 -2.05 23.51
C GLY A 124 4.24 -0.69 24.22
N GLY A 125 3.06 -0.23 24.64
CA GLY A 125 2.89 1.01 25.36
C GLY A 125 3.16 2.28 24.54
N ARG A 126 3.33 3.40 25.24
CA ARG A 126 3.41 4.74 24.62
C ARG A 126 4.59 4.91 23.68
N LEU A 127 5.75 4.33 23.98
CA LEU A 127 6.91 4.44 23.10
C LEU A 127 6.63 3.81 21.73
N LEU A 128 6.06 2.59 21.72
CA LEU A 128 5.76 1.90 20.47
C LEU A 128 4.65 2.61 19.68
N LYS A 129 3.67 3.20 20.38
CA LYS A 129 2.66 4.09 19.76
C LYS A 129 3.31 5.21 18.96
N GLU A 130 4.25 5.92 19.57
CA GLU A 130 4.91 7.08 18.96
C GLU A 130 5.79 6.67 17.77
N VAL A 131 6.55 5.60 17.93
CA VAL A 131 7.38 5.04 16.84
C VAL A 131 6.49 4.58 15.68
N ALA A 132 5.42 3.83 15.95
CA ALA A 132 4.52 3.34 14.91
C ALA A 132 3.77 4.48 14.21
N GLY A 133 3.34 5.50 14.97
CA GLY A 133 2.71 6.71 14.43
C GLY A 133 3.66 7.48 13.51
N PHE A 134 4.91 7.69 13.94
CA PHE A 134 5.93 8.34 13.12
C PHE A 134 6.22 7.57 11.83
N LEU A 135 6.47 6.25 11.93
CA LEU A 135 6.70 5.40 10.76
C LEU A 135 5.51 5.40 9.81
N TYR A 136 4.28 5.46 10.32
CA TYR A 136 3.08 5.49 9.49
C TYR A 136 2.95 6.82 8.73
N ILE A 137 3.20 7.96 9.39
CA ILE A 137 3.24 9.26 8.71
C ILE A 137 4.35 9.25 7.64
N PHE A 138 5.55 8.79 8.01
CA PHE A 138 6.70 8.77 7.11
C PHE A 138 6.49 7.85 5.90
N ALA A 139 5.87 6.68 6.09
CA ALA A 139 5.43 5.79 5.01
C ALA A 139 4.51 6.51 4.01
N ASN A 140 3.51 7.23 4.51
CA ASN A 140 2.57 7.93 3.64
C ASN A 140 3.23 9.12 2.92
N VAL A 141 4.17 9.83 3.56
CA VAL A 141 4.97 10.89 2.92
C VAL A 141 5.80 10.32 1.76
N LEU A 142 6.53 9.23 1.98
CA LEU A 142 7.29 8.57 0.91
C LEU A 142 6.36 7.98 -0.17
N GLY A 143 5.20 7.44 0.23
CA GLY A 143 4.16 6.98 -0.69
C GLY A 143 3.61 8.12 -1.58
N THR A 144 3.37 9.30 -1.01
CA THR A 144 3.04 10.51 -1.75
C THR A 144 4.18 10.89 -2.69
N GLY A 145 5.44 10.87 -2.24
CA GLY A 145 6.62 11.15 -3.05
C GLY A 145 6.74 10.23 -4.27
N SER A 146 6.64 8.92 -4.08
CA SER A 146 6.66 7.95 -5.20
C SER A 146 5.52 8.16 -6.20
N SER A 147 4.35 8.57 -5.71
CA SER A 147 3.20 8.86 -6.58
C SER A 147 3.39 10.19 -7.33
N VAL A 148 3.94 11.23 -6.68
CA VAL A 148 4.33 12.50 -7.31
C VAL A 148 5.36 12.24 -8.41
N GLN A 149 6.35 11.39 -8.15
CA GLN A 149 7.34 11.00 -9.14
C GLN A 149 6.69 10.28 -10.33
N ALA A 150 5.76 9.35 -10.11
CA ALA A 150 5.03 8.70 -11.19
C ALA A 150 4.18 9.68 -12.03
N VAL A 151 3.58 10.70 -11.39
CA VAL A 151 2.87 11.78 -12.09
C VAL A 151 3.85 12.63 -12.90
N SER A 152 5.01 12.99 -12.33
CA SER A 152 6.08 13.72 -13.01
C SER A 152 6.57 12.98 -14.26
N VAL A 153 6.84 11.68 -14.16
CA VAL A 153 7.19 10.83 -15.32
C VAL A 153 6.09 10.85 -16.38
N GLY A 154 4.82 10.81 -15.96
CA GLY A 154 3.69 10.91 -16.88
C GLY A 154 3.61 12.25 -17.60
N LEU A 155 3.86 13.35 -16.89
CA LEU A 155 3.90 14.70 -17.49
C LEU A 155 5.07 14.85 -18.46
N ASN A 156 6.26 14.33 -18.10
CA ASN A 156 7.39 14.24 -19.02
C ASN A 156 7.05 13.43 -20.28
N ALA A 157 6.45 12.25 -20.13
CA ALA A 157 6.07 11.39 -21.24
C ALA A 157 5.05 12.05 -22.18
N LEU A 158 4.11 12.83 -21.63
CA LEU A 158 3.07 13.51 -22.41
C LEU A 158 3.56 14.77 -23.10
N SER A 159 4.53 15.45 -22.50
CA SER A 159 5.08 16.72 -23.01
C SER A 159 6.33 16.54 -23.88
N ASP A 160 6.80 15.30 -24.09
CA ASP A 160 8.11 15.03 -24.70
C ASP A 160 9.24 15.79 -23.99
N HIS A 161 9.18 15.80 -22.65
CA HIS A 161 10.16 16.49 -21.79
C HIS A 161 10.29 18.00 -22.09
N ALA A 162 9.17 18.70 -22.29
CA ALA A 162 9.17 20.14 -22.63
C ALA A 162 9.72 21.07 -21.53
N ALA A 163 9.87 20.59 -20.30
CA ALA A 163 10.44 21.33 -19.19
C ALA A 163 11.27 20.39 -18.30
N CYS A 164 12.14 20.98 -17.47
CA CYS A 164 12.94 20.24 -16.49
C CYS A 164 12.06 19.33 -15.62
N THR A 165 12.52 18.09 -15.40
CA THR A 165 11.79 17.09 -14.60
C THR A 165 11.40 17.60 -13.20
N ALA A 166 12.25 18.38 -12.54
CA ALA A 166 11.95 18.98 -11.24
C ALA A 166 10.72 19.92 -11.29
N TRP A 167 10.50 20.62 -12.42
CA TRP A 167 9.29 21.44 -12.61
C TRP A 167 8.03 20.60 -12.72
N TRP A 168 8.10 19.45 -13.41
CA TRP A 168 6.97 18.52 -13.46
C TRP A 168 6.68 17.89 -12.10
N GLY A 169 7.71 17.57 -11.31
CA GLY A 169 7.57 17.14 -9.92
C GLY A 169 6.90 18.21 -9.04
N PHE A 170 7.30 19.47 -9.20
CA PHE A 170 6.70 20.59 -8.49
C PHE A 170 5.22 20.77 -8.86
N LEU A 171 4.89 20.79 -10.16
CA LEU A 171 3.50 20.92 -10.64
C LEU A 171 2.63 19.74 -10.20
N ALA A 172 3.16 18.52 -10.26
CA ALA A 172 2.49 17.34 -9.73
C ALA A 172 2.17 17.51 -8.24
N THR A 173 3.13 18.01 -7.44
CA THR A 173 2.93 18.29 -6.01
C THR A 173 1.85 19.34 -5.78
N VAL A 174 1.82 20.42 -6.55
CA VAL A 174 0.79 21.47 -6.44
C VAL A 174 -0.61 20.88 -6.69
N VAL A 175 -0.76 20.07 -7.75
CA VAL A 175 -2.04 19.41 -8.05
C VAL A 175 -2.45 18.47 -6.92
N VAL A 176 -1.50 17.71 -6.36
CA VAL A 176 -1.74 16.80 -5.24
C VAL A 176 -2.12 17.56 -3.96
N ILE A 177 -1.53 18.72 -3.69
CA ILE A 177 -1.90 19.59 -2.56
C ILE A 177 -3.34 20.08 -2.72
N ILE A 178 -3.71 20.56 -3.90
CA ILE A 178 -5.06 21.07 -4.18
C ILE A 178 -6.09 19.95 -4.00
N ALA A 179 -5.83 18.78 -4.59
CA ALA A 179 -6.71 17.62 -4.48
C ALA A 179 -6.78 17.07 -3.03
N GLY A 180 -5.64 16.99 -2.34
CA GLY A 180 -5.51 16.47 -0.98
C GLY A 180 -6.14 17.37 0.08
N SER A 181 -6.22 18.67 -0.18
CA SER A 181 -6.80 19.67 0.73
C SER A 181 -8.32 19.54 0.90
N ILE A 182 -9.00 18.73 0.08
CA ILE A 182 -10.44 18.49 0.19
C ILE A 182 -10.73 17.68 1.47
N ARG A 183 -11.37 18.34 2.46
CA ARG A 183 -11.61 17.79 3.81
C ARG A 183 -12.60 16.62 3.87
N LYS A 184 -13.58 16.55 2.95
CA LYS A 184 -14.67 15.58 3.03
C LYS A 184 -14.39 14.32 2.21
N PHE A 185 -14.04 13.25 2.91
CA PHE A 185 -13.95 11.89 2.36
C PHE A 185 -15.30 11.26 1.94
N GLN A 186 -16.44 11.97 2.09
CA GLN A 186 -17.77 11.44 1.75
C GLN A 186 -17.95 11.06 0.27
N LYS A 187 -17.03 11.43 -0.63
CA LYS A 187 -16.99 10.98 -2.04
C LYS A 187 -15.86 9.98 -2.35
N LEU A 188 -15.19 9.42 -1.33
CA LEU A 188 -14.09 8.48 -1.51
C LEU A 188 -14.47 7.34 -2.42
N GLY A 189 -15.63 6.72 -2.24
CA GLY A 189 -16.05 5.57 -3.05
C GLY A 189 -15.99 5.85 -4.56
N LEU A 190 -16.49 7.01 -5.00
CA LEU A 190 -16.45 7.39 -6.42
C LEU A 190 -15.02 7.72 -6.87
N LEU A 191 -14.28 8.49 -6.07
CA LEU A 191 -12.90 8.85 -6.41
C LEU A 191 -11.99 7.62 -6.49
N THR A 192 -12.15 6.67 -5.56
CA THR A 192 -11.42 5.40 -5.56
C THR A 192 -11.80 4.54 -6.76
N TRP A 193 -13.06 4.58 -7.19
CA TRP A 193 -13.52 3.82 -8.37
C TRP A 193 -12.93 4.39 -9.65
N VAL A 194 -13.02 5.71 -9.86
CA VAL A 194 -12.41 6.40 -11.01
C VAL A 194 -10.89 6.19 -11.00
N GLY A 195 -10.25 6.35 -9.84
CA GLY A 195 -8.82 6.18 -9.70
C GLY A 195 -8.33 4.75 -9.89
N PHE A 196 -9.16 3.74 -9.61
CA PHE A 196 -8.85 2.34 -9.88
C PHE A 196 -9.05 2.01 -11.35
N ALA A 197 -10.22 2.36 -11.92
CA ALA A 197 -10.52 2.12 -13.32
C ALA A 197 -9.48 2.77 -14.25
N SER A 198 -9.07 4.01 -13.93
CA SER A 198 -8.00 4.74 -14.63
C SER A 198 -6.69 3.95 -14.64
N ILE A 199 -6.11 3.63 -13.48
CA ILE A 199 -4.80 2.99 -13.42
C ILE A 199 -4.83 1.53 -13.93
N PHE A 200 -5.92 0.80 -13.65
CA PHE A 200 -6.08 -0.57 -14.11
C PHE A 200 -6.16 -0.64 -15.65
N THR A 201 -6.93 0.27 -16.26
CA THR A 201 -7.00 0.38 -17.72
C THR A 201 -5.65 0.78 -18.31
N ALA A 202 -4.94 1.75 -17.71
CA ALA A 202 -3.60 2.15 -18.15
C ALA A 202 -2.60 0.99 -18.12
N VAL A 203 -2.60 0.20 -17.04
CA VAL A 203 -1.73 -0.98 -16.93
C VAL A 203 -2.11 -2.02 -17.97
N LEU A 204 -3.39 -2.32 -18.17
CA LEU A 204 -3.83 -3.26 -19.22
C LEU A 204 -3.40 -2.83 -20.62
N ILE A 205 -3.50 -1.54 -20.94
CA ILE A 205 -3.04 -0.99 -22.23
C ILE A 205 -1.56 -1.28 -22.43
N VAL A 206 -0.74 -1.12 -21.39
CA VAL A 206 0.72 -1.38 -21.47
C VAL A 206 0.99 -2.87 -21.56
N VAL A 207 0.34 -3.69 -20.73
CA VAL A 207 0.48 -5.15 -20.76
C VAL A 207 0.14 -5.70 -22.14
N ILE A 208 -0.95 -5.27 -22.77
CA ILE A 208 -1.30 -5.67 -24.13
C ILE A 208 -0.29 -5.07 -25.14
N GLY A 209 0.04 -3.78 -25.00
CA GLY A 209 0.89 -3.05 -25.93
C GLY A 209 2.35 -3.52 -25.99
N VAL A 210 2.88 -4.13 -24.93
CA VAL A 210 4.20 -4.79 -25.00
C VAL A 210 4.14 -6.10 -25.79
N THR A 211 3.00 -6.81 -25.79
CA THR A 211 2.87 -8.08 -26.52
C THR A 211 2.78 -7.93 -28.04
N THR A 212 2.37 -6.75 -28.51
CA THR A 212 2.23 -6.46 -29.96
C THR A 212 3.53 -5.97 -30.59
N ARG A 213 4.60 -5.81 -29.79
CA ARG A 213 5.91 -5.31 -30.23
C ARG A 213 6.83 -6.48 -30.55
N SER A 214 7.56 -6.38 -31.65
CA SER A 214 8.58 -7.36 -32.03
C SER A 214 9.86 -7.26 -31.18
N ARG A 215 10.13 -6.07 -30.61
CA ARG A 215 11.28 -5.78 -29.76
C ARG A 215 10.88 -4.81 -28.63
N PRO A 216 11.52 -4.86 -27.45
CA PRO A 216 11.30 -3.89 -26.38
C PRO A 216 11.57 -2.46 -26.86
N ALA A 217 10.77 -1.50 -26.40
CA ALA A 217 10.90 -0.12 -26.84
C ALA A 217 12.21 0.56 -26.40
N ALA A 218 12.71 0.22 -25.20
CA ALA A 218 13.96 0.77 -24.68
C ALA A 218 15.22 0.05 -25.21
N ALA A 219 15.06 -1.09 -25.90
CA ALA A 219 16.19 -1.79 -26.52
C ALA A 219 16.65 -1.06 -27.80
N PRO A 220 17.90 -1.28 -28.26
CA PRO A 220 18.32 -0.83 -29.59
C PRO A 220 17.33 -1.28 -30.67
N GLN A 221 16.85 -0.35 -31.50
CA GLN A 221 15.82 -0.66 -32.50
C GLN A 221 16.38 -1.40 -33.73
N THR A 222 17.69 -1.30 -33.95
CA THR A 222 18.43 -2.03 -34.99
C THR A 222 19.56 -2.86 -34.37
N GLY A 223 20.05 -3.85 -35.11
CA GLY A 223 21.13 -4.74 -34.65
C GLY A 223 20.70 -5.81 -33.63
N PRO A 224 21.63 -6.65 -33.16
CA PRO A 224 21.36 -7.63 -32.11
C PRO A 224 21.12 -6.94 -30.77
N TYR A 225 20.28 -7.53 -29.92
CA TYR A 225 20.09 -7.11 -28.54
C TYR A 225 19.86 -8.33 -27.65
N GLU A 226 20.29 -8.23 -26.41
CA GLU A 226 19.97 -9.23 -25.38
C GLU A 226 18.71 -8.82 -24.66
N LEU A 227 17.71 -9.70 -24.61
CA LEU A 227 16.47 -9.43 -23.89
C LEU A 227 16.72 -9.38 -22.38
N GLY A 228 17.68 -10.15 -21.86
CA GLY A 228 17.92 -10.27 -20.41
C GLY A 228 16.77 -10.98 -19.69
N TYR A 229 16.13 -11.96 -20.36
CA TYR A 229 15.08 -12.77 -19.76
C TYR A 229 15.67 -13.98 -19.04
N PHE A 230 15.51 -14.03 -17.72
CA PHE A 230 15.96 -15.12 -16.88
C PHE A 230 14.77 -15.85 -16.27
N VAL A 231 14.70 -17.17 -16.50
CA VAL A 231 13.70 -18.01 -15.81
C VAL A 231 14.06 -18.10 -14.33
N ILE A 232 15.34 -18.39 -14.04
CA ILE A 232 15.95 -18.37 -12.71
C ILE A 232 17.12 -17.39 -12.80
N ALA A 233 17.08 -16.32 -12.00
CA ALA A 233 18.16 -15.35 -11.90
C ALA A 233 19.04 -15.63 -10.68
N HIS A 234 20.25 -15.07 -10.69
CA HIS A 234 21.22 -15.16 -9.61
C HIS A 234 21.62 -13.75 -9.16
N PRO A 235 20.70 -12.98 -8.54
CA PRO A 235 21.01 -11.62 -8.10
C PRO A 235 22.02 -11.62 -6.97
N THR A 236 22.75 -10.50 -6.85
CA THR A 236 23.47 -10.20 -5.62
C THR A 236 22.48 -10.01 -4.46
N PHE A 237 22.99 -10.05 -3.21
CA PHE A 237 22.14 -9.82 -2.05
C PHE A 237 21.40 -8.47 -2.13
N VAL A 238 22.11 -7.39 -2.53
CA VAL A 238 21.58 -6.03 -2.64
C VAL A 238 20.45 -5.94 -3.67
N GLU A 239 20.62 -6.53 -4.85
CA GLU A 239 19.58 -6.58 -5.88
C GLU A 239 18.39 -7.42 -5.45
N GLY A 240 18.64 -8.60 -4.88
CA GLY A 240 17.60 -9.54 -4.46
C GLY A 240 16.74 -8.99 -3.32
N ILE A 241 17.37 -8.42 -2.28
CA ILE A 241 16.63 -7.87 -1.13
C ILE A 241 15.85 -6.61 -1.51
N THR A 242 16.40 -5.76 -2.39
CA THR A 242 15.71 -4.56 -2.88
C THR A 242 14.48 -4.96 -3.71
N ALA A 243 14.64 -5.87 -4.68
CA ALA A 243 13.54 -6.36 -5.50
C ALA A 243 12.45 -7.05 -4.66
N SER A 244 12.84 -7.88 -3.69
CA SER A 244 11.92 -8.52 -2.74
C SER A 244 11.15 -7.48 -1.92
N THR A 245 11.83 -6.43 -1.44
CA THR A 245 11.21 -5.34 -0.68
C THR A 245 10.22 -4.54 -1.52
N THR A 246 10.55 -4.24 -2.78
CA THR A 246 9.65 -3.59 -3.74
C THR A 246 8.36 -4.40 -3.97
N ILE A 247 8.49 -5.72 -4.09
CA ILE A 247 7.33 -6.62 -4.25
C ILE A 247 6.51 -6.66 -2.96
N PHE A 248 7.17 -6.80 -1.80
CA PHE A 248 6.52 -6.81 -0.49
C PHE A 248 5.66 -5.56 -0.27
N VAL A 249 6.23 -4.37 -0.46
CA VAL A 249 5.54 -3.12 -0.14
C VAL A 249 4.37 -2.85 -1.09
N SER A 250 4.41 -3.40 -2.30
CA SER A 250 3.34 -3.24 -3.31
C SER A 250 1.96 -3.69 -2.81
N SER A 251 1.90 -4.61 -1.82
CA SER A 251 0.65 -4.99 -1.15
C SER A 251 0.67 -4.82 0.38
N GLY A 252 1.67 -4.10 0.92
CA GLY A 252 1.88 -3.89 2.37
C GLY A 252 1.00 -2.80 3.02
N GLY A 253 0.05 -2.22 2.29
CA GLY A 253 -0.74 -1.06 2.69
C GLY A 253 -1.90 -1.31 3.68
N SER A 254 -1.92 -2.44 4.38
CA SER A 254 -3.09 -2.87 5.17
C SER A 254 -3.50 -1.92 6.29
N GLY A 255 -2.58 -1.07 6.76
CA GLY A 255 -2.87 -0.05 7.77
C GLY A 255 -3.95 0.95 7.38
N ALA A 256 -4.04 1.25 6.09
CA ALA A 256 -5.08 2.12 5.55
C ALA A 256 -6.46 1.45 5.51
N PHE A 257 -6.57 0.16 5.85
CA PHE A 257 -7.85 -0.54 5.93
C PHE A 257 -8.60 -0.21 7.23
N LEU A 258 -7.90 0.10 8.32
CA LEU A 258 -8.51 0.32 9.64
C LEU A 258 -9.59 1.42 9.63
N PRO A 259 -9.36 2.60 9.02
CA PRO A 259 -10.40 3.63 8.93
C PRO A 259 -11.63 3.16 8.15
N VAL A 260 -11.43 2.38 7.09
CA VAL A 260 -12.53 1.84 6.27
C VAL A 260 -13.35 0.83 7.08
N ILE A 261 -12.68 -0.01 7.88
CA ILE A 261 -13.36 -0.98 8.77
C ILE A 261 -14.27 -0.25 9.76
N SER A 262 -13.84 0.91 10.30
CA SER A 262 -14.66 1.74 11.19
C SER A 262 -15.91 2.34 10.52
N GLU A 263 -15.90 2.48 9.19
CA GLU A 263 -17.04 2.96 8.39
C GLU A 263 -17.92 1.82 7.83
N MET A 264 -17.56 0.55 8.08
CA MET A 264 -18.34 -0.59 7.62
C MET A 264 -19.64 -0.77 8.42
N LYS A 265 -20.73 -1.09 7.71
CA LYS A 265 -22.02 -1.49 8.31
C LYS A 265 -21.88 -2.69 9.26
N LYS A 266 -21.04 -3.64 8.85
CA LYS A 266 -20.72 -4.87 9.60
C LYS A 266 -19.20 -5.09 9.56
N PRO A 267 -18.44 -4.56 10.53
CA PRO A 267 -16.97 -4.69 10.58
C PRO A 267 -16.48 -6.14 10.58
N GLN A 268 -17.31 -7.11 10.99
CA GLN A 268 -16.99 -8.54 10.99
C GLN A 268 -16.83 -9.11 9.56
N ASP A 269 -17.46 -8.49 8.57
CA ASP A 269 -17.35 -8.89 7.16
C ASP A 269 -16.05 -8.39 6.50
N TYR A 270 -15.17 -7.69 7.22
CA TYR A 270 -13.95 -7.12 6.62
C TYR A 270 -13.04 -8.20 6.00
N SER A 271 -13.00 -9.41 6.56
CA SER A 271 -12.17 -10.50 6.06
C SER A 271 -12.57 -10.88 4.62
N LYS A 272 -13.88 -10.91 4.32
CA LYS A 272 -14.41 -11.12 2.97
C LYS A 272 -13.88 -10.05 2.01
N ALA A 273 -13.85 -8.80 2.46
CA ALA A 273 -13.35 -7.69 1.67
C ALA A 273 -11.84 -7.76 1.42
N VAL A 274 -11.06 -8.16 2.44
CA VAL A 274 -9.61 -8.36 2.31
C VAL A 274 -9.29 -9.49 1.34
N PHE A 275 -9.93 -10.65 1.47
CA PHE A 275 -9.68 -11.78 0.56
C PHE A 275 -10.06 -11.46 -0.89
N ALA A 276 -11.19 -10.81 -1.11
CA ALA A 276 -11.59 -10.38 -2.46
C ALA A 276 -10.59 -9.38 -3.05
N ALA A 277 -10.17 -8.38 -2.27
CA ALA A 277 -9.23 -7.36 -2.72
C ALA A 277 -7.83 -7.93 -2.99
N MET A 278 -7.26 -8.66 -2.03
CA MET A 278 -5.93 -9.27 -2.15
C MET A 278 -5.91 -10.32 -3.26
N GLY A 279 -6.95 -11.14 -3.40
CA GLY A 279 -7.05 -12.12 -4.49
C GLY A 279 -6.97 -11.46 -5.87
N LEU A 280 -7.74 -10.39 -6.10
CA LEU A 280 -7.70 -9.64 -7.35
C LEU A 280 -6.33 -8.97 -7.58
N VAL A 281 -5.82 -8.27 -6.56
CA VAL A 281 -4.55 -7.52 -6.65
C VAL A 281 -3.38 -8.46 -6.92
N GLN A 282 -3.25 -9.55 -6.15
CA GLN A 282 -2.15 -10.49 -6.32
C GLN A 282 -2.22 -11.24 -7.67
N SER A 283 -3.42 -11.60 -8.12
CA SER A 283 -3.61 -12.21 -9.44
C SER A 283 -3.19 -11.25 -10.56
N ALA A 284 -3.59 -9.98 -10.47
CA ALA A 284 -3.20 -8.96 -11.43
C ALA A 284 -1.70 -8.67 -11.39
N TYR A 285 -1.10 -8.55 -10.20
CA TYR A 285 0.34 -8.32 -10.04
C TYR A 285 1.17 -9.44 -10.64
N LEU A 286 0.80 -10.70 -10.38
CA LEU A 286 1.48 -11.86 -10.94
C LEU A 286 1.36 -11.89 -12.46
N ALA A 287 0.13 -11.80 -12.98
CA ALA A 287 -0.13 -11.88 -14.41
C ALA A 287 0.54 -10.74 -15.19
N PHE A 288 0.33 -9.49 -14.77
CA PHE A 288 0.85 -8.32 -15.48
C PHE A 288 2.37 -8.27 -15.45
N SER A 289 2.99 -8.61 -14.32
CA SER A 289 4.44 -8.57 -14.19
C SER A 289 5.14 -9.66 -14.98
N LEU A 290 4.58 -10.87 -15.03
CA LEU A 290 5.11 -11.95 -15.86
C LEU A 290 5.01 -11.61 -17.35
N VAL A 291 3.88 -11.04 -17.80
CA VAL A 291 3.74 -10.61 -19.19
C VAL A 291 4.70 -9.48 -19.52
N VAL A 292 4.75 -8.41 -18.73
CA VAL A 292 5.68 -7.30 -19.02
C VAL A 292 7.14 -7.78 -19.00
N TYR A 293 7.52 -8.61 -18.03
CA TYR A 293 8.88 -9.14 -17.96
C TYR A 293 9.23 -10.08 -19.12
N ARG A 294 8.30 -10.94 -19.57
CA ARG A 294 8.55 -11.88 -20.68
C ARG A 294 8.81 -11.17 -22.01
N TRP A 295 8.22 -10.00 -22.24
CA TRP A 295 8.38 -9.24 -23.49
C TRP A 295 9.42 -8.12 -23.40
N CYS A 296 9.69 -7.57 -22.21
CA CYS A 296 10.65 -6.48 -22.05
C CYS A 296 12.00 -6.91 -21.45
N GLY A 297 12.04 -7.97 -20.64
CA GLY A 297 13.26 -8.46 -19.99
C GLY A 297 13.95 -7.37 -19.15
N GLN A 298 15.23 -7.07 -19.44
CA GLN A 298 15.99 -6.00 -18.78
C GLN A 298 15.54 -4.59 -19.17
N TRP A 299 14.76 -4.45 -20.24
CA TRP A 299 14.35 -3.18 -20.85
C TRP A 299 13.01 -2.65 -20.29
N VAL A 300 12.56 -3.17 -19.16
CA VAL A 300 11.35 -2.71 -18.47
C VAL A 300 11.58 -1.28 -17.96
N ALA A 301 10.69 -0.36 -18.33
CA ALA A 301 10.74 1.01 -17.81
C ALA A 301 10.36 1.05 -16.32
N SER A 302 10.83 2.07 -15.59
CA SER A 302 10.44 2.32 -14.20
C SER A 302 9.94 3.76 -14.06
N PRO A 303 8.63 4.00 -13.89
CA PRO A 303 7.54 3.03 -13.75
C PRO A 303 7.22 2.24 -15.04
N SER A 304 6.67 1.04 -14.89
CA SER A 304 6.45 0.11 -16.01
C SER A 304 5.51 0.61 -17.11
N LEU A 305 4.71 1.66 -16.85
CA LEU A 305 3.85 2.28 -17.86
C LEU A 305 4.62 2.77 -19.11
N GLY A 306 5.91 3.08 -18.96
CA GLY A 306 6.79 3.49 -20.05
C GLY A 306 7.19 2.39 -21.03
N SER A 307 6.89 1.12 -20.76
CA SER A 307 7.54 -0.01 -21.45
C SER A 307 7.02 -0.28 -22.87
N ALA A 308 5.82 0.20 -23.22
CA ALA A 308 5.14 -0.12 -24.47
C ALA A 308 5.44 0.87 -25.64
N GLY A 309 6.54 1.62 -25.57
CA GLY A 309 6.95 2.57 -26.63
C GLY A 309 6.10 3.84 -26.71
N THR A 310 6.56 4.82 -27.50
CA THR A 310 6.16 6.23 -27.37
C THR A 310 4.66 6.49 -27.41
N THR A 311 3.94 5.97 -28.42
CA THR A 311 2.48 6.19 -28.55
C THR A 311 1.69 5.54 -27.42
N ILE A 312 1.96 4.26 -27.11
CA ILE A 312 1.22 3.54 -26.07
C ILE A 312 1.56 4.09 -24.68
N LYS A 313 2.82 4.45 -24.45
CA LYS A 313 3.29 5.17 -23.25
C LYS A 313 2.45 6.42 -23.02
N LYS A 314 2.32 7.30 -24.02
CA LYS A 314 1.51 8.53 -23.91
C LYS A 314 0.05 8.23 -23.58
N VAL A 315 -0.57 7.29 -24.28
CA VAL A 315 -1.98 6.90 -24.02
C VAL A 315 -2.14 6.34 -22.60
N ALA A 316 -1.23 5.47 -22.17
CA ALA A 316 -1.28 4.84 -20.86
C ALA A 316 -1.07 5.87 -19.73
N TYR A 317 -0.10 6.78 -19.86
CA TYR A 317 0.08 7.85 -18.89
C TYR A 317 -1.09 8.85 -18.89
N ALA A 318 -1.63 9.23 -20.05
CA ALA A 318 -2.81 10.11 -20.12
C ALA A 318 -4.01 9.53 -19.35
N ILE A 319 -4.32 8.25 -19.58
CA ILE A 319 -5.41 7.55 -18.90
C ILE A 319 -5.08 7.33 -17.42
N GLY A 320 -3.84 6.93 -17.11
CA GLY A 320 -3.38 6.58 -15.76
C GLY A 320 -3.15 7.77 -14.83
N LEU A 321 -2.96 8.99 -15.38
CA LEU A 321 -2.60 10.18 -14.61
C LEU A 321 -3.60 10.48 -13.49
N ILE A 322 -4.89 10.32 -13.77
CA ILE A 322 -5.97 10.50 -12.79
C ILE A 322 -5.79 9.52 -11.63
N GLY A 323 -5.56 8.24 -11.91
CA GLY A 323 -5.34 7.20 -10.92
C GLY A 323 -4.08 7.44 -10.07
N LEU A 324 -3.00 7.96 -10.67
CA LEU A 324 -1.76 8.32 -9.99
C LEU A 324 -1.94 9.51 -9.05
N ILE A 325 -2.59 10.59 -9.50
CA ILE A 325 -2.91 11.77 -8.68
C ILE A 325 -3.80 11.37 -7.50
N ILE A 326 -4.80 10.53 -7.73
CA ILE A 326 -5.69 10.05 -6.65
C ILE A 326 -4.89 9.22 -5.63
N SER A 327 -3.97 8.37 -6.06
CA SER A 327 -3.09 7.63 -5.15
C SER A 327 -2.22 8.57 -4.29
N ALA A 328 -1.58 9.57 -4.91
CA ALA A 328 -0.78 10.57 -4.19
C ALA A 328 -1.61 11.34 -3.15
N CYS A 329 -2.83 11.74 -3.55
CA CYS A 329 -3.79 12.44 -2.71
C CYS A 329 -4.22 11.59 -1.51
N LEU A 330 -4.51 10.30 -1.69
CA LEU A 330 -4.89 9.41 -0.60
C LEU A 330 -3.79 9.30 0.46
N TYR A 331 -2.55 9.05 0.04
CA TYR A 331 -1.41 8.99 0.97
C TYR A 331 -1.20 10.32 1.71
N LEU A 332 -1.23 11.44 0.98
CA LEU A 332 -1.02 12.76 1.57
C LEU A 332 -2.12 13.09 2.58
N HIS A 333 -3.37 12.80 2.23
CA HIS A 333 -4.52 13.08 3.08
C HIS A 333 -4.49 12.22 4.34
N ILE A 334 -4.14 10.93 4.25
CA ILE A 334 -4.00 10.05 5.42
C ILE A 334 -2.95 10.60 6.40
N ALA A 335 -1.77 10.97 5.91
CA ALA A 335 -0.71 11.55 6.72
C ALA A 335 -1.14 12.88 7.36
N SER A 336 -1.71 13.77 6.55
CA SER A 336 -2.16 15.10 6.98
C SER A 336 -3.25 15.02 8.03
N LYS A 337 -4.23 14.12 7.84
CA LYS A 337 -5.31 13.88 8.81
C LYS A 337 -4.78 13.33 10.12
N TYR A 338 -3.81 12.42 10.07
CA TYR A 338 -3.21 11.87 11.30
C TYR A 338 -2.55 12.99 12.13
N VAL A 339 -1.72 13.82 11.50
CA VAL A 339 -1.05 14.96 12.18
C VAL A 339 -2.06 16.00 12.65
N PHE A 340 -3.01 16.36 11.79
CA PHE A 340 -4.08 17.33 12.08
C PHE A 340 -4.91 16.94 13.30
N VAL A 341 -5.40 15.69 13.35
CA VAL A 341 -6.18 15.17 14.48
C VAL A 341 -5.35 15.15 15.75
N ARG A 342 -4.05 14.88 15.65
CA ARG A 342 -3.15 14.87 16.80
C ARG A 342 -2.90 16.27 17.37
N ILE A 343 -2.71 17.28 16.51
CA ILE A 343 -2.48 18.67 16.93
C ILE A 343 -3.73 19.27 17.56
N LEU A 344 -4.90 19.10 16.93
CA LEU A 344 -6.15 19.69 17.39
C LEU A 344 -6.95 18.76 18.31
N ARG A 345 -6.35 17.67 18.78
CA ARG A 345 -7.03 16.73 19.69
C ARG A 345 -7.51 17.48 20.93
N ASN A 346 -8.73 17.20 21.35
CA ASN A 346 -9.39 17.85 22.51
C ASN A 346 -9.62 19.36 22.35
N SER A 347 -9.54 19.90 21.12
CA SER A 347 -9.85 21.30 20.84
C SER A 347 -11.17 21.44 20.10
N ARG A 348 -11.94 22.50 20.40
CA ARG A 348 -13.14 22.87 19.62
C ARG A 348 -12.83 23.09 18.12
N HIS A 349 -11.59 23.47 17.81
CA HIS A 349 -11.14 23.76 16.45
C HIS A 349 -11.09 22.50 15.56
N LEU A 350 -11.07 21.29 16.14
CA LEU A 350 -11.04 20.06 15.37
C LEU A 350 -12.28 19.89 14.47
N GLN A 351 -13.45 20.25 14.99
CA GLN A 351 -14.74 20.09 14.29
C GLN A 351 -15.36 21.42 13.83
N ALA A 352 -14.92 22.57 14.37
CA ALA A 352 -15.43 23.89 13.99
C ALA A 352 -14.71 24.49 12.77
N ASN A 353 -15.45 25.15 11.88
CA ASN A 353 -14.91 25.89 10.72
C ASN A 353 -14.23 27.21 11.16
N THR A 354 -13.06 27.12 11.78
CA THR A 354 -12.29 28.26 12.30
C THR A 354 -11.02 28.50 11.49
N PHE A 355 -10.41 29.69 11.61
CA PHE A 355 -9.10 29.96 11.02
C PHE A 355 -8.02 28.99 11.52
N VAL A 356 -8.05 28.62 12.80
CA VAL A 356 -7.13 27.62 13.38
C VAL A 356 -7.32 26.25 12.73
N HIS A 357 -8.57 25.83 12.50
CA HIS A 357 -8.87 24.58 11.78
C HIS A 357 -8.25 24.58 10.39
N TRP A 358 -8.56 25.60 9.59
CA TRP A 358 -8.11 25.67 8.20
C TRP A 358 -6.60 25.88 8.09
N GLY A 359 -6.02 26.75 8.91
CA GLY A 359 -4.58 26.99 8.96
C GLY A 359 -3.81 25.73 9.33
N THR A 360 -4.29 24.98 10.34
CA THR A 360 -3.64 23.71 10.73
C THR A 360 -3.81 22.65 9.65
N TRP A 361 -5.00 22.51 9.04
CA TRP A 361 -5.27 21.53 7.99
C TRP A 361 -4.41 21.77 6.73
N LEU A 362 -4.41 23.00 6.22
CA LEU A 362 -3.63 23.38 5.05
C LEU A 362 -2.13 23.36 5.37
N GLY A 363 -1.73 23.78 6.56
CA GLY A 363 -0.33 23.70 7.02
C GLY A 363 0.19 22.26 7.06
N CYS A 364 -0.59 21.31 7.58
CA CYS A 364 -0.24 19.89 7.54
C CYS A 364 -0.13 19.37 6.10
N THR A 365 -1.11 19.70 5.26
CA THR A 365 -1.18 19.22 3.87
C THR A 365 -0.02 19.77 3.04
N ILE A 366 0.23 21.07 3.09
CA ILE A 366 1.32 21.73 2.36
C ILE A 366 2.67 21.26 2.90
N GLY A 367 2.86 21.25 4.24
CA GLY A 367 4.13 20.87 4.85
C GLY A 367 4.54 19.43 4.53
N LEU A 368 3.62 18.47 4.63
CA LEU A 368 3.90 17.06 4.32
C LEU A 368 4.07 16.83 2.81
N ALA A 369 3.34 17.55 1.97
CA ALA A 369 3.53 17.49 0.51
C ALA A 369 4.88 18.07 0.09
N SER A 370 5.31 19.19 0.67
CA SER A 370 6.63 19.77 0.42
C SER A 370 7.75 18.79 0.82
N LEU A 371 7.61 18.12 1.97
CA LEU A 371 8.55 17.07 2.38
C LEU A 371 8.56 15.90 1.39
N SER A 372 7.37 15.47 0.93
CA SER A 372 7.23 14.40 -0.06
C SER A 372 7.91 14.75 -1.39
N PHE A 373 7.78 16.00 -1.85
CA PHE A 373 8.43 16.51 -3.05
C PHE A 373 9.95 16.50 -2.92
N ILE A 374 10.49 17.03 -1.82
CA ILE A 374 11.94 17.03 -1.58
C ILE A 374 12.49 15.60 -1.61
N LEU A 375 11.81 14.65 -0.97
CA LEU A 375 12.24 13.24 -0.94
C LEU A 375 12.14 12.57 -2.32
N ALA A 376 11.12 12.92 -3.12
CA ALA A 376 10.97 12.41 -4.48
C ALA A 376 12.07 12.91 -5.43
N GLU A 377 12.49 14.17 -5.30
CA GLU A 377 13.57 14.76 -6.11
C GLU A 377 14.97 14.41 -5.58
N ALA A 378 15.09 14.05 -4.31
CA ALA A 378 16.33 13.54 -3.71
C ALA A 378 16.59 12.06 -4.05
N ILE A 379 15.56 11.27 -4.35
CA ILE A 379 15.71 9.89 -4.83
C ILE A 379 14.86 9.76 -6.10
N PRO A 380 15.31 10.31 -7.24
CA PRO A 380 14.54 10.36 -8.47
C PRO A 380 14.51 9.01 -9.21
N ILE A 381 14.54 7.89 -8.48
CA ILE A 381 14.31 6.54 -8.97
C ILE A 381 13.15 5.90 -8.20
N PHE A 382 12.04 5.73 -8.92
CA PHE A 382 10.75 5.29 -8.38
C PHE A 382 10.85 3.99 -7.56
N ASN A 383 11.53 2.98 -8.10
CA ASN A 383 11.67 1.68 -7.43
C ASN A 383 12.50 1.75 -6.15
N TYR A 384 13.52 2.62 -6.09
CA TYR A 384 14.38 2.76 -4.91
C TYR A 384 13.63 3.48 -3.78
N LEU A 385 12.86 4.50 -4.11
CA LEU A 385 12.00 5.17 -3.15
C LEU A 385 10.93 4.21 -2.57
N ILE A 386 10.33 3.37 -3.43
CA ILE A 386 9.38 2.34 -3.00
C ILE A 386 10.06 1.30 -2.10
N ALA A 387 11.22 0.77 -2.50
CA ALA A 387 11.97 -0.19 -1.70
C ALA A 387 12.33 0.37 -0.32
N LEU A 388 12.83 1.62 -0.27
CA LEU A 388 13.17 2.30 0.98
C LEU A 388 11.94 2.46 1.89
N THR A 389 10.79 2.85 1.32
CA THR A 389 9.51 2.94 2.05
C THR A 389 9.10 1.58 2.63
N GLY A 390 9.24 0.54 1.82
CA GLY A 390 8.97 -0.84 2.20
C GLY A 390 9.84 -1.30 3.37
N ALA A 391 11.14 -1.10 3.27
CA ALA A 391 12.09 -1.53 4.29
C ALA A 391 11.92 -0.75 5.60
N VAL A 392 12.02 0.57 5.56
CA VAL A 392 12.09 1.41 6.76
C VAL A 392 10.74 1.46 7.49
N CYS A 393 9.64 1.57 6.73
CA CYS A 393 8.34 1.84 7.33
C CYS A 393 7.43 0.62 7.33
N PHE A 394 7.19 0.00 6.17
CA PHE A 394 6.21 -1.09 6.10
C PHE A 394 6.72 -2.41 6.68
N SER A 395 8.01 -2.70 6.67
CA SER A 395 8.53 -3.95 7.27
C SER A 395 8.20 -4.04 8.77
N PRO A 396 8.51 -3.01 9.60
CA PRO A 396 8.09 -3.03 11.00
C PRO A 396 6.57 -2.91 11.17
N LEU A 397 5.86 -2.10 10.37
CA LEU A 397 4.42 -1.85 10.57
C LEU A 397 3.48 -2.93 10.01
N ALA A 398 3.85 -3.59 8.92
CA ALA A 398 3.00 -4.52 8.17
C ALA A 398 3.45 -5.98 8.30
N ILE A 399 4.67 -6.25 8.79
CA ILE A 399 5.16 -7.60 9.08
C ILE A 399 5.38 -7.79 10.59
N SER A 400 6.30 -7.04 11.19
CA SER A 400 6.69 -7.30 12.58
C SER A 400 5.57 -6.98 13.57
N LEU A 401 4.95 -5.81 13.45
CA LEU A 401 3.89 -5.40 14.35
C LEU A 401 2.71 -6.39 14.30
N PRO A 402 2.14 -6.79 13.15
CA PRO A 402 1.10 -7.80 13.11
C PRO A 402 1.51 -9.15 13.71
N GLY A 403 2.74 -9.61 13.48
CA GLY A 403 3.27 -10.80 14.15
C GLY A 403 3.19 -10.66 15.68
N TRP A 404 3.60 -9.51 16.21
CA TRP A 404 3.53 -9.20 17.64
C TRP A 404 2.09 -9.05 18.14
N LEU A 405 1.20 -8.39 17.39
CA LEU A 405 -0.23 -8.28 17.72
C LEU A 405 -0.86 -9.65 17.91
N TRP A 406 -0.55 -10.61 17.04
CA TRP A 406 -1.07 -11.96 17.16
C TRP A 406 -0.51 -12.69 18.39
N LEU A 407 0.81 -12.56 18.63
CA LEU A 407 1.49 -13.17 19.77
C LEU A 407 0.99 -12.62 21.10
N HIS A 408 0.67 -11.33 21.18
CA HIS A 408 0.13 -10.70 22.38
C HIS A 408 -1.17 -11.41 22.83
N ASP A 409 -2.07 -11.68 21.90
CA ASP A 409 -3.37 -12.27 22.26
C ASP A 409 -3.35 -13.80 22.37
N HIS A 410 -2.28 -14.46 21.90
CA HIS A 410 -2.14 -15.92 21.91
C HIS A 410 -0.81 -16.37 22.53
N TRP A 411 -0.33 -15.62 23.52
CA TRP A 411 1.00 -15.85 24.09
C TRP A 411 1.14 -17.27 24.62
N ASP A 412 0.11 -17.81 25.29
CA ASP A 412 0.13 -19.11 25.94
C ASP A 412 0.23 -20.31 24.97
N TRP A 413 0.01 -20.10 23.66
CA TRP A 413 0.05 -21.15 22.65
C TRP A 413 1.43 -21.81 22.50
N HIS A 414 2.49 -21.18 23.00
CA HIS A 414 3.83 -21.78 23.07
C HIS A 414 3.91 -22.99 24.01
N ARG A 415 2.96 -23.16 24.93
CA ARG A 415 2.93 -24.27 25.91
C ARG A 415 1.98 -25.40 25.51
N GLU A 416 1.15 -25.19 24.50
CA GLU A 416 0.08 -26.10 24.12
C GLU A 416 0.52 -27.19 23.10
N ASP A 417 -0.43 -27.77 22.38
CA ASP A 417 -0.21 -28.80 21.36
C ASP A 417 0.73 -28.34 20.23
N ALA A 418 1.34 -29.31 19.55
CA ALA A 418 2.32 -29.08 18.49
C ALA A 418 1.82 -28.12 17.38
N TRP A 419 0.52 -28.18 17.05
CA TRP A 419 -0.11 -27.31 16.05
C TRP A 419 -0.18 -25.84 16.50
N LYS A 420 -0.54 -25.59 17.76
CA LYS A 420 -0.57 -24.22 18.34
C LYS A 420 0.84 -23.66 18.48
N LYS A 421 1.80 -24.49 18.88
CA LYS A 421 3.23 -24.15 18.91
C LYS A 421 3.77 -23.77 17.53
N LEU A 422 3.39 -24.50 16.47
CA LEU A 422 3.78 -24.16 15.10
C LEU A 422 3.25 -22.79 14.68
N PHE A 423 1.97 -22.50 14.96
CA PHE A 423 1.42 -21.17 14.68
C PHE A 423 2.11 -20.07 15.48
N TRP A 424 2.37 -20.31 16.76
CA TRP A 424 3.14 -19.37 17.59
C TRP A 424 4.52 -19.10 16.98
N GLY A 425 5.25 -20.16 16.61
CA GLY A 425 6.55 -20.06 15.95
C GLY A 425 6.49 -19.29 14.62
N PHE A 426 5.44 -19.47 13.82
CA PHE A 426 5.23 -18.70 12.58
C PHE A 426 5.07 -17.19 12.84
N HIS A 427 4.33 -16.79 13.87
CA HIS A 427 4.16 -15.36 14.18
C HIS A 427 5.43 -14.75 14.82
N CYS A 428 6.23 -15.54 15.56
CA CYS A 428 7.58 -15.15 15.95
C CYS A 428 8.48 -14.95 14.72
N PHE A 429 8.40 -15.85 13.74
CA PHE A 429 9.11 -15.70 12.47
C PHE A 429 8.70 -14.42 11.74
N LEU A 430 7.42 -14.01 11.74
CA LEU A 430 7.00 -12.73 11.16
C LEU A 430 7.70 -11.53 11.83
N VAL A 431 7.84 -11.53 13.15
CA VAL A 431 8.58 -10.47 13.87
C VAL A 431 10.02 -10.38 13.38
N ILE A 432 10.72 -11.52 13.32
CA ILE A 432 12.11 -11.61 12.87
C ILE A 432 12.23 -11.23 11.39
N LEU A 433 11.31 -11.70 10.55
CA LEU A 433 11.29 -11.40 9.12
C LEU A 433 11.14 -9.90 8.86
N GLY A 434 10.24 -9.22 9.57
CA GLY A 434 10.09 -7.77 9.41
C GLY A 434 11.30 -6.99 9.91
N LEU A 435 11.99 -7.45 10.96
CA LEU A 435 13.27 -6.86 11.39
C LEU A 435 14.40 -7.12 10.39
N PHE A 436 14.44 -8.30 9.79
CA PHE A 436 15.37 -8.62 8.71
C PHE A 436 15.12 -7.74 7.48
N MET A 437 13.87 -7.57 7.07
CA MET A 437 13.51 -6.68 5.95
C MET A 437 13.78 -5.22 6.28
N LEU A 438 13.59 -4.80 7.53
CA LEU A 438 14.01 -3.46 8.00
C LEU A 438 15.51 -3.26 7.85
N GLY A 439 16.35 -4.19 8.33
CA GLY A 439 17.80 -4.06 8.23
C GLY A 439 18.32 -4.27 6.80
N GLY A 440 18.08 -5.46 6.25
CA GLY A 440 18.58 -5.88 4.95
C GLY A 440 17.96 -5.11 3.78
N GLY A 441 16.65 -4.81 3.84
CA GLY A 441 15.98 -4.02 2.81
C GLY A 441 16.44 -2.56 2.83
N THR A 442 16.69 -1.98 4.01
CA THR A 442 17.21 -0.61 4.10
C THR A 442 18.63 -0.56 3.56
N TYR A 443 19.49 -1.51 3.96
CA TYR A 443 20.83 -1.63 3.41
C TYR A 443 20.82 -1.75 1.89
N GLY A 444 20.01 -2.67 1.34
CA GLY A 444 19.91 -2.85 -0.11
C GLY A 444 19.43 -1.60 -0.85
N ALA A 445 18.36 -0.96 -0.36
CA ALA A 445 17.84 0.27 -0.97
C ALA A 445 18.85 1.42 -0.92
N VAL A 446 19.54 1.61 0.21
CA VAL A 446 20.56 2.66 0.37
C VAL A 446 21.76 2.39 -0.53
N GLU A 447 22.24 1.15 -0.60
CA GLU A 447 23.38 0.78 -1.46
C GLU A 447 23.06 1.01 -2.95
N GLN A 448 21.84 0.70 -3.39
CA GLN A 448 21.38 0.98 -4.75
C GLN A 448 21.32 2.48 -5.05
N ILE A 449 20.90 3.29 -4.08
CA ILE A 449 20.90 4.75 -4.22
C ILE A 449 22.33 5.28 -4.32
N ILE A 450 23.23 4.84 -3.44
CA ILE A 450 24.65 5.24 -3.46
C ILE A 450 25.28 4.87 -4.80
N THR A 451 25.06 3.63 -5.26
CA THR A 451 25.59 3.15 -6.53
C THR A 451 25.06 3.96 -7.70
N ALA A 452 23.77 4.32 -7.71
CA ALA A 452 23.18 5.12 -8.77
C ALA A 452 23.74 6.55 -8.83
N TYR A 453 24.06 7.16 -7.69
CA TYR A 453 24.78 8.45 -7.66
C TYR A 453 26.23 8.29 -8.15
N ALA A 454 26.94 7.27 -7.66
CA ALA A 454 28.34 7.04 -8.01
C ALA A 454 28.54 6.71 -9.49
N SER A 455 27.58 6.01 -10.12
CA SER A 455 27.63 5.66 -11.54
C SER A 455 27.15 6.78 -12.46
N GLY A 456 26.66 7.90 -11.92
CA GLY A 456 26.04 8.97 -12.70
C GLY A 456 24.65 8.64 -13.27
N LEU A 457 24.02 7.54 -12.82
CA LEU A 457 22.61 7.25 -13.17
C LEU A 457 21.69 8.32 -12.58
N ILE A 458 22.03 8.83 -11.40
CA ILE A 458 21.48 10.06 -10.84
C ILE A 458 22.61 11.10 -10.84
N GLU A 459 22.54 12.08 -11.73
CA GLU A 459 23.55 13.14 -11.81
C GLU A 459 23.57 14.03 -10.56
N SER A 460 22.39 14.44 -10.10
CA SER A 460 22.22 15.30 -8.93
C SER A 460 20.78 15.23 -8.39
N PRO A 461 20.54 15.57 -7.11
CA PRO A 461 19.19 15.85 -6.63
C PRO A 461 18.56 16.98 -7.47
N PHE A 462 17.25 16.89 -7.72
CA PHE A 462 16.52 17.84 -8.59
C PHE A 462 17.09 17.91 -10.03
N SER A 463 17.58 16.79 -10.56
CA SER A 463 18.09 16.73 -11.94
C SER A 463 16.99 17.05 -12.96
N CYS A 464 17.39 17.75 -14.03
CA CYS A 464 16.52 18.02 -15.16
C CYS A 464 16.49 16.88 -16.19
N ALA A 465 17.21 15.78 -15.99
CA ALA A 465 17.24 14.66 -16.94
C ALA A 465 15.83 14.09 -17.19
N ASP A 466 15.56 13.67 -18.43
CA ASP A 466 14.30 13.01 -18.76
C ASP A 466 14.22 11.63 -18.07
N ASN A 467 13.20 11.45 -17.24
CA ASN A 467 12.93 10.22 -16.51
C ASN A 467 11.83 9.35 -17.15
N SER A 468 11.39 9.70 -18.36
CA SER A 468 10.27 9.08 -19.06
C SER A 468 10.66 8.27 -20.30
N ASN A 469 11.95 8.22 -20.64
CA ASN A 469 12.47 7.64 -21.88
C ASN A 469 11.71 8.17 -23.11
N SER A 470 11.56 9.50 -23.20
CA SER A 470 10.98 10.18 -24.35
C SER A 470 12.06 10.41 -25.39
N SER A 471 12.15 9.44 -26.30
CA SER A 471 12.93 9.52 -27.54
C SER A 471 12.08 9.10 -28.72
#